data_AF-A0A9Q4DPJ1-F1
#
_entry.id   AF-A0A9Q4DPJ1-F1
#
_cell.length_a   1.000
_cell.length_b   1.000
_cell.length_c   1.000
_cell.angle_alpha   90.00
_cell.angle_beta   90.00
_cell.angle_gamma   90.00
#
_symmetry.space_group_name_H-M   'P 1'
#
loop_
_entity.id
_entity.type
_entity.pdbx_description
1 polymer ?
#
loop_
_entity_poly.entity_id
_entity_poly.type
_entity_poly.pdbx_seq_one_letter_code
_entity_poly.pdbx_strand_id
1 'polypeptide(L)'
;FFWCDQNTERLMYALIINEQNTIQTPIIQNPSFKKNVFDTIPFYLSDWFHFNTVIFPSSDGFLYGISVKRFSKTEERIRLGKQLSQLLFSPELFSSFYHFLHTVPHTGSRFDMEKMIGITKRTSPMLRTCYPEVIHSLDGEKTDWFHGKIKKAFFKREELPKQIELTDWYLHKKRQLHALFAVEHWLKK
;
A
#
# COMPACT_ATOMS: atom_id res chain seq x y z
N PHE A 1 -4.51 -21.63 20.97
CA PHE A 1 -5.37 -21.86 19.78
C PHE A 1 -6.32 -20.67 19.68
N PHE A 2 -6.60 -20.09 18.50
CA PHE A 2 -7.51 -18.92 18.42
C PHE A 2 -8.87 -19.20 19.07
N TRP A 3 -9.38 -20.43 18.91
CA TRP A 3 -10.59 -20.91 19.57
C TRP A 3 -10.58 -20.80 21.10
N CYS A 4 -9.42 -20.96 21.75
CA CYS A 4 -9.29 -20.88 23.20
C CYS A 4 -8.87 -19.49 23.70
N ASP A 5 -7.95 -18.83 22.99
CA ASP A 5 -7.30 -17.60 23.45
C ASP A 5 -7.95 -16.33 22.88
N GLN A 6 -8.78 -16.46 21.83
CA GLN A 6 -9.45 -15.38 21.09
C GLN A 6 -8.56 -14.17 20.74
N ASN A 7 -7.26 -14.39 20.60
CA ASN A 7 -6.30 -13.33 20.33
C ASN A 7 -6.42 -12.86 18.87
N THR A 8 -7.20 -11.80 18.66
CA THR A 8 -7.50 -11.20 17.35
C THR A 8 -6.29 -10.55 16.71
N GLU A 9 -5.39 -9.94 17.48
CA GLU A 9 -4.14 -9.37 16.96
C GLU A 9 -3.26 -10.45 16.34
N ARG A 10 -3.09 -11.58 17.05
CA ARG A 10 -2.33 -12.72 16.55
C ARG A 10 -2.94 -13.30 15.28
N LEU A 11 -4.27 -13.41 15.21
CA LEU A 11 -4.97 -13.88 14.01
C LEU A 11 -4.74 -12.93 12.84
N MET A 12 -4.90 -11.63 13.06
CA MET A 12 -4.63 -10.60 12.06
C MET A 12 -3.18 -10.67 11.54
N TYR A 13 -2.21 -10.82 12.44
CA TYR A 13 -0.81 -10.99 12.05
C TYR A 13 -0.58 -12.29 11.27
N ALA A 14 -1.23 -13.38 11.66
CA ALA A 14 -1.15 -14.64 10.92
C ALA A 14 -1.69 -14.50 9.48
N LEU A 15 -2.82 -13.80 9.31
CA LEU A 15 -3.40 -13.50 7.99
C LEU A 15 -2.47 -12.62 7.16
N ILE A 16 -1.91 -11.56 7.74
CA ILE A 16 -0.91 -10.70 7.07
C ILE A 16 0.29 -11.53 6.62
N ILE A 17 0.86 -12.35 7.51
CA ILE A 17 2.01 -13.22 7.18
C ILE A 17 1.64 -14.18 6.06
N ASN A 18 0.45 -14.80 6.12
CA ASN A 18 -0.02 -15.71 5.09
C ASN A 18 -0.09 -15.02 3.74
N GLU A 19 -0.83 -13.92 3.62
CA GLU A 19 -1.00 -13.20 2.35
C GLU A 19 0.33 -12.75 1.76
N GLN A 20 1.23 -12.21 2.59
CA GLN A 20 2.51 -11.70 2.09
C GLN A 20 3.46 -12.80 1.61
N ASN A 21 3.36 -14.02 2.15
CA ASN A 21 4.11 -15.18 1.64
C ASN A 21 3.42 -15.81 0.43
N THR A 22 2.10 -15.95 0.44
CA THR A 22 1.31 -16.52 -0.66
C THR A 22 1.53 -15.78 -1.98
N ILE A 23 1.64 -14.45 -1.96
CA ILE A 23 1.88 -13.66 -3.19
C ILE A 23 3.33 -13.72 -3.69
N GLN A 24 4.27 -14.22 -2.89
CA GLN A 24 5.70 -14.11 -3.19
C GLN A 24 6.07 -14.83 -4.49
N THR A 25 5.67 -16.10 -4.63
CA THR A 25 5.98 -16.90 -5.81
C THR A 25 5.16 -16.48 -7.05
N PRO A 26 3.81 -16.43 -6.98
CA PRO A 26 2.99 -16.18 -8.17
C PRO A 26 3.03 -14.74 -8.67
N ILE A 27 3.41 -13.76 -7.84
CA ILE A 27 3.43 -12.33 -8.22
C ILE A 27 4.85 -11.78 -8.22
N ILE A 28 5.54 -11.80 -7.07
CA ILE A 28 6.84 -11.13 -6.92
C ILE A 28 7.95 -11.83 -7.71
N GLN A 29 7.93 -13.17 -7.75
CA GLN A 29 8.93 -13.99 -8.45
C GLN A 29 8.49 -14.40 -9.85
N ASN A 30 7.28 -14.05 -10.27
CA ASN A 30 6.80 -14.34 -11.62
C ASN A 30 7.76 -13.73 -12.65
N PRO A 31 8.31 -14.52 -13.60
CA PRO A 31 9.30 -14.01 -14.54
C PRO A 31 8.82 -12.81 -15.38
N SER A 32 7.52 -12.79 -15.74
CA SER A 32 6.93 -11.69 -16.50
C SER A 32 6.84 -10.42 -15.66
N PHE A 33 6.28 -10.49 -14.44
CA PHE A 33 6.21 -9.31 -13.57
C PHE A 33 7.58 -8.85 -13.09
N LYS A 34 8.50 -9.78 -12.83
CA LYS A 34 9.85 -9.43 -12.42
C LYS A 34 10.56 -8.63 -13.50
N LYS A 35 10.59 -9.11 -14.74
CA LYS A 35 11.23 -8.42 -15.86
C LYS A 35 10.56 -7.08 -16.19
N ASN A 36 9.22 -7.05 -16.20
CA ASN A 36 8.46 -5.90 -16.71
C ASN A 36 8.09 -4.87 -15.66
N VAL A 37 8.20 -5.19 -14.37
CA VAL A 37 7.84 -4.30 -13.26
C VAL A 37 8.98 -4.22 -12.25
N PHE A 38 9.29 -5.32 -11.55
CA PHE A 38 10.14 -5.27 -10.34
C PHE A 38 11.64 -5.04 -10.62
N ASP A 39 12.15 -5.41 -11.79
CA ASP A 39 13.55 -5.18 -12.21
C ASP A 39 13.70 -3.95 -13.10
N THR A 40 12.67 -3.10 -13.20
CA THR A 40 12.70 -1.90 -14.04
C THR A 40 13.24 -0.68 -13.30
N ILE A 41 13.96 0.19 -14.01
CA ILE A 41 14.47 1.46 -13.47
C ILE A 41 13.35 2.30 -12.82
N PRO A 42 12.15 2.46 -13.43
CA PRO A 42 11.04 3.16 -12.78
C PRO A 42 10.63 2.58 -11.43
N PHE A 43 10.68 1.26 -11.25
CA PHE A 43 10.34 0.63 -9.97
C PHE A 43 11.39 0.93 -8.89
N TYR A 44 12.68 0.84 -9.23
CA TYR A 44 13.76 1.21 -8.30
C TYR A 44 13.72 2.69 -7.92
N LEU A 45 13.45 3.58 -8.88
CA LEU A 45 13.23 5.00 -8.60
C LEU A 45 12.00 5.20 -7.71
N SER A 46 10.92 4.44 -7.93
CA SER A 46 9.72 4.50 -7.10
C SER A 46 9.99 4.14 -5.65
N ASP A 47 10.79 3.10 -5.41
CA ASP A 47 11.22 2.69 -4.08
C ASP A 47 12.14 3.74 -3.43
N TRP A 48 13.06 4.34 -4.19
CA TRP A 48 13.99 5.36 -3.68
C TRP A 48 13.30 6.68 -3.35
N PHE A 49 12.34 7.11 -4.18
CA PHE A 49 11.57 8.34 -3.96
C PHE A 49 10.37 8.15 -3.02
N HIS A 50 10.23 6.98 -2.40
CA HIS A 50 9.13 6.66 -1.48
C HIS A 50 7.74 6.72 -2.14
N PHE A 51 7.62 6.44 -3.43
CA PHE A 51 6.32 6.30 -4.09
C PHE A 51 5.57 5.03 -3.69
N ASN A 52 6.27 4.07 -3.06
CA ASN A 52 5.67 2.92 -2.37
C ASN A 52 5.10 3.35 -1.01
N THR A 53 4.06 4.18 -1.01
CA THR A 53 3.39 4.67 0.20
C THR A 53 1.93 4.30 0.19
N VAL A 54 1.47 3.69 1.27
CA VAL A 54 0.04 3.40 1.50
C VAL A 54 -0.53 4.52 2.35
N ILE A 55 -1.65 5.10 1.89
CA ILE A 55 -2.31 6.25 2.53
C ILE A 55 -3.75 5.89 2.88
N PHE A 56 -4.15 6.24 4.10
CA PHE A 56 -5.49 6.24 4.63
C PHE A 56 -6.00 7.68 4.74
N PRO A 57 -7.03 8.04 3.95
CA PRO A 57 -7.68 9.33 4.06
C PRO A 57 -8.54 9.37 5.31
N SER A 58 -8.52 10.50 5.99
CA SER A 58 -9.28 10.74 7.21
C SER A 58 -10.35 11.81 6.98
N SER A 59 -11.50 11.65 7.62
CA SER A 59 -12.62 12.61 7.57
C SER A 59 -12.33 13.96 8.21
N ASP A 60 -11.28 14.05 9.02
CA ASP A 60 -10.74 15.28 9.61
C ASP A 60 -9.93 16.15 8.63
N GLY A 61 -9.75 15.69 7.39
CA GLY A 61 -9.02 16.40 6.35
C GLY A 61 -7.51 16.20 6.36
N PHE A 62 -7.03 15.12 6.97
CA PHE A 62 -5.63 14.69 6.90
C PHE A 62 -5.46 13.35 6.19
N LEU A 63 -4.22 13.10 5.76
CA LEU A 63 -3.77 11.84 5.19
C LEU A 63 -2.79 11.17 6.14
N TYR A 64 -3.07 9.92 6.49
CA TYR A 64 -2.17 9.12 7.31
C TYR A 64 -1.61 7.98 6.48
N GLY A 65 -0.39 7.53 6.74
CA GLY A 65 0.17 6.45 5.95
C GLY A 65 1.55 6.03 6.35
N ILE A 66 2.04 5.03 5.63
CA ILE A 66 3.35 4.45 5.87
C ILE A 66 4.01 4.16 4.52
N SER A 67 5.23 4.67 4.36
CA SER A 67 6.08 4.36 3.23
C SER A 67 6.90 3.12 3.51
N VAL A 68 7.02 2.25 2.52
CA VAL A 68 7.90 1.07 2.57
C VAL A 68 9.12 1.28 1.69
N LYS A 69 10.25 0.73 2.13
CA LYS A 69 11.44 0.57 1.31
C LYS A 69 11.64 -0.92 1.01
N ARG A 70 12.19 -1.26 -0.15
CA ARG A 70 12.53 -2.63 -0.56
C ARG A 70 11.29 -3.54 -0.58
N PHE A 71 10.23 -3.07 -1.23
CA PHE A 71 8.94 -3.77 -1.32
C PHE A 71 9.03 -5.23 -1.82
N SER A 72 10.05 -5.57 -2.62
CA SER A 72 10.28 -6.93 -3.09
C SER A 72 10.59 -7.93 -1.98
N LYS A 73 11.05 -7.48 -0.79
CA LYS A 73 11.34 -8.35 0.35
C LYS A 73 10.08 -8.66 1.14
N THR A 74 9.76 -9.95 1.30
CA THR A 74 8.59 -10.41 2.06
C THR A 74 8.57 -9.88 3.50
N GLU A 75 9.71 -9.85 4.18
CA GLU A 75 9.80 -9.34 5.55
C GLU A 75 9.42 -7.86 5.67
N GLU A 76 9.77 -7.04 4.67
CA GLU A 76 9.41 -5.62 4.64
C GLU A 76 7.90 -5.43 4.40
N ARG A 77 7.30 -6.27 3.56
CA ARG A 77 5.84 -6.25 3.35
C ARG A 77 5.06 -6.74 4.57
N ILE A 78 5.55 -7.77 5.25
CA ILE A 78 4.97 -8.23 6.53
C ILE A 78 5.03 -7.12 7.57
N ARG A 79 6.19 -6.45 7.71
CA ARG A 79 6.35 -5.29 8.60
C ARG A 79 5.35 -4.19 8.25
N LEU A 80 5.30 -3.79 6.99
CA LEU A 80 4.36 -2.77 6.50
C LEU A 80 2.92 -3.15 6.83
N GLY A 81 2.49 -4.37 6.51
CA GLY A 81 1.11 -4.82 6.78
C GLY A 81 0.76 -4.75 8.27
N LYS A 82 1.69 -5.14 9.15
CA LYS A 82 1.50 -5.04 10.61
C LYS A 82 1.42 -3.59 11.07
N GLN A 83 2.28 -2.71 10.56
CA GLN A 83 2.22 -1.29 10.90
C GLN A 83 0.93 -0.63 10.39
N LEU A 84 0.51 -0.93 9.16
CA LEU A 84 -0.74 -0.45 8.58
C LEU A 84 -1.96 -0.95 9.36
N SER A 85 -1.94 -2.20 9.83
CA SER A 85 -3.03 -2.72 10.67
C SER A 85 -3.14 -1.97 11.99
N GLN A 86 -2.01 -1.63 12.62
CA GLN A 86 -1.99 -0.82 13.84
C GLN A 86 -2.48 0.61 13.58
N LEU A 87 -2.08 1.21 12.45
CA LEU A 87 -2.55 2.54 12.05
C LEU A 87 -4.05 2.54 11.81
N LEU A 88 -4.55 1.62 10.98
CA LEU A 88 -5.95 1.51 10.59
C LEU A 88 -6.86 1.36 11.82
N PHE A 89 -6.49 0.50 12.77
CA PHE A 89 -7.26 0.24 13.98
C PHE A 89 -6.83 1.08 15.20
N SER A 90 -6.11 2.18 14.98
CA SER A 90 -5.79 3.10 16.08
C SER A 90 -7.09 3.71 16.64
N PRO A 91 -7.27 3.72 17.98
CA PRO A 91 -8.50 4.23 18.60
C PRO A 91 -8.84 5.66 18.19
N GLU A 92 -7.82 6.48 17.93
CA GLU A 92 -7.95 7.89 17.63
C GLU A 92 -8.37 8.16 16.17
N LEU A 93 -7.97 7.29 15.22
CA LEU A 93 -8.17 7.53 13.78
C LEU A 93 -9.18 6.58 13.12
N PHE A 94 -9.46 5.42 13.73
CA PHE A 94 -10.29 4.38 13.12
C PHE A 94 -11.68 4.91 12.72
N SER A 95 -12.35 5.67 13.59
CA SER A 95 -13.67 6.23 13.30
C SER A 95 -13.65 7.13 12.07
N SER A 96 -12.58 7.90 11.90
CA SER A 96 -12.40 8.83 10.80
C SER A 96 -12.09 8.11 9.49
N PHE A 97 -11.23 7.09 9.52
CA PHE A 97 -10.97 6.22 8.36
C PHE A 97 -12.24 5.47 7.92
N TYR A 98 -12.99 4.94 8.89
CA TYR A 98 -14.23 4.23 8.64
C TYR A 98 -15.29 5.15 8.02
N HIS A 99 -15.40 6.38 8.49
CA HIS A 99 -16.30 7.38 7.92
C HIS A 99 -15.95 7.68 6.45
N PHE A 100 -14.66 7.87 6.13
CA PHE A 100 -14.22 8.07 4.76
C PHE A 100 -14.61 6.88 3.86
N LEU A 101 -14.32 5.65 4.30
CA LEU A 101 -14.59 4.44 3.50
C LEU A 101 -16.07 4.26 3.16
N HIS A 102 -16.98 4.70 4.04
CA HIS A 102 -18.42 4.60 3.84
C HIS A 102 -19.06 5.76 3.09
N THR A 103 -18.47 6.95 3.16
CA THR A 103 -19.08 8.15 2.56
C THR A 103 -18.52 8.50 1.19
N VAL A 104 -17.31 8.02 0.86
CA VAL A 104 -16.64 8.35 -0.40
C VAL A 104 -16.75 7.18 -1.39
N PRO A 105 -17.40 7.38 -2.55
CA PRO A 105 -17.38 6.38 -3.62
C PRO A 105 -15.96 6.15 -4.16
N HIS A 106 -15.52 4.89 -4.16
CA HIS A 106 -14.17 4.50 -4.58
C HIS A 106 -14.10 4.32 -6.10
N THR A 107 -13.60 5.33 -6.81
CA THR A 107 -13.39 5.31 -8.27
C THR A 107 -11.99 4.84 -8.68
N GLY A 108 -11.11 4.65 -7.70
CA GLY A 108 -9.69 4.35 -7.91
C GLY A 108 -8.88 5.58 -8.36
N SER A 109 -9.47 6.77 -8.28
CA SER A 109 -8.79 8.04 -8.54
C SER A 109 -8.15 8.54 -7.25
N ARG A 110 -6.95 9.16 -7.34
CA ARG A 110 -6.40 9.89 -6.17
C ARG A 110 -7.35 10.98 -5.70
N PHE A 111 -8.18 11.50 -6.61
CA PHE A 111 -9.16 12.52 -6.29
C PHE A 111 -10.19 12.09 -5.24
N ASP A 112 -10.44 10.79 -5.06
CA ASP A 112 -11.36 10.29 -4.05
C ASP A 112 -10.87 10.68 -2.64
N MET A 113 -9.56 10.53 -2.42
CA MET A 113 -8.85 10.96 -1.20
C MET A 113 -8.58 12.47 -1.17
N GLU A 114 -8.11 13.04 -2.28
CA GLU A 114 -7.60 14.42 -2.30
C GLU A 114 -8.65 15.48 -1.93
N LYS A 115 -9.93 15.19 -2.16
CA LYS A 115 -11.04 16.06 -1.71
C LYS A 115 -11.03 16.26 -0.19
N MET A 116 -10.63 15.24 0.56
CA MET A 116 -10.58 15.30 2.02
C MET A 116 -9.63 16.40 2.50
N ILE A 117 -8.52 16.58 1.78
CA ILE A 117 -7.50 17.59 2.09
C ILE A 117 -7.71 18.91 1.33
N GLY A 118 -8.93 19.19 0.88
CA GLY A 118 -9.31 20.47 0.27
C GLY A 118 -8.95 20.63 -1.21
N ILE A 119 -8.50 19.58 -1.90
CA ILE A 119 -8.24 19.65 -3.35
C ILE A 119 -9.57 19.53 -4.10
N THR A 120 -9.93 20.59 -4.81
CA THR A 120 -11.19 20.68 -5.57
C THR A 120 -11.06 20.23 -7.02
N LYS A 121 -9.85 20.31 -7.59
CA LYS A 121 -9.61 19.96 -8.99
C LYS A 121 -9.08 18.53 -9.13
N ARG A 122 -9.83 17.71 -9.87
CA ARG A 122 -9.41 16.37 -10.28
C ARG A 122 -8.26 16.46 -11.29
N THR A 123 -7.11 15.89 -10.95
CA THR A 123 -5.99 15.71 -11.89
C THR A 123 -5.71 14.26 -12.24
N SER A 124 -6.30 13.31 -11.52
CA SER A 124 -6.19 11.88 -11.81
C SER A 124 -7.51 11.33 -12.38
N PRO A 125 -7.48 10.55 -13.46
CA PRO A 125 -8.68 9.93 -14.02
C PRO A 125 -9.24 8.85 -13.08
N MET A 126 -10.45 8.36 -13.37
CA MET A 126 -10.98 7.17 -12.69
C MET A 126 -10.27 5.92 -13.22
N LEU A 127 -10.07 4.91 -12.37
CA LEU A 127 -9.29 3.73 -12.76
C LEU A 127 -9.92 3.02 -13.97
N ARG A 128 -11.25 2.83 -13.93
CA ARG A 128 -12.01 2.13 -14.98
C ARG A 128 -12.15 2.89 -16.29
N THR A 129 -11.80 4.17 -16.33
CA THR A 129 -11.73 4.94 -17.58
C THR A 129 -10.38 4.81 -18.29
N CYS A 130 -9.36 4.30 -17.60
CA CYS A 130 -8.00 4.20 -18.12
C CYS A 130 -7.53 2.77 -18.34
N TYR A 131 -8.02 1.83 -17.54
CA TYR A 131 -7.62 0.44 -17.61
C TYR A 131 -8.84 -0.46 -17.73
N PRO A 132 -8.84 -1.42 -18.67
CA PRO A 132 -9.89 -2.42 -18.75
C PRO A 132 -9.85 -3.33 -17.53
N GLU A 133 -10.92 -4.09 -17.33
CA GLU A 133 -10.86 -5.20 -16.39
C GLU A 133 -9.88 -6.26 -16.92
N VAL A 134 -8.85 -6.53 -16.12
CA VAL A 134 -7.86 -7.55 -16.42
C VAL A 134 -8.19 -8.78 -15.60
N ILE A 135 -8.54 -9.87 -16.27
CA ILE A 135 -8.71 -11.17 -15.64
C ILE A 135 -7.33 -11.80 -15.58
N HIS A 136 -6.80 -11.92 -14.37
CA HIS A 136 -5.55 -12.63 -14.15
C HIS A 136 -5.83 -14.12 -13.97
N SER A 137 -5.42 -14.93 -14.93
CA SER A 137 -5.23 -16.35 -14.70
C SER A 137 -3.93 -16.50 -13.89
N LEU A 138 -4.06 -16.91 -12.63
CA LEU A 138 -2.91 -17.26 -11.80
C LEU A 138 -2.36 -18.61 -12.29
N ASP A 139 -1.82 -18.66 -13.50
CA ASP A 139 -1.34 -19.87 -14.19
C ASP A 139 -0.01 -20.39 -13.64
N GLY A 140 0.31 -20.08 -12.38
CA GLY A 140 1.47 -20.61 -11.68
C GLY A 140 1.09 -21.77 -10.77
N GLU A 141 2.01 -22.69 -10.53
CA GLU A 141 1.86 -23.68 -9.47
C GLU A 141 1.64 -22.95 -8.14
N LYS A 142 0.46 -23.15 -7.54
CA LYS A 142 0.17 -22.71 -6.18
C LYS A 142 0.88 -23.65 -5.22
N THR A 143 2.17 -23.42 -5.01
CA THR A 143 2.93 -24.13 -4.00
C THR A 143 2.60 -23.56 -2.63
N ASP A 144 2.34 -24.43 -1.66
CA ASP A 144 2.18 -24.01 -0.28
C ASP A 144 3.53 -23.49 0.24
N TRP A 145 3.52 -22.25 0.74
CA TRP A 145 4.73 -21.65 1.30
C TRP A 145 5.02 -22.20 2.71
N PHE A 146 4.01 -22.72 3.42
CA PHE A 146 4.13 -23.10 4.82
C PHE A 146 4.61 -24.55 5.00
N HIS A 147 5.83 -24.70 5.49
CA HIS A 147 6.47 -26.00 5.73
C HIS A 147 6.60 -26.33 7.23
N GLY A 148 5.65 -25.86 8.07
CA GLY A 148 5.57 -26.24 9.48
C GLY A 148 6.40 -25.42 10.48
N LYS A 149 7.21 -24.45 10.03
CA LYS A 149 8.02 -23.57 10.91
C LYS A 149 7.82 -22.10 10.58
N ILE A 150 7.31 -21.33 11.54
CA ILE A 150 7.25 -19.86 11.49
C ILE A 150 8.07 -19.29 12.64
N LYS A 151 8.92 -18.30 12.34
CA LYS A 151 9.69 -17.58 13.36
C LYS A 151 8.71 -16.85 14.30
N LYS A 152 8.76 -17.15 15.60
CA LYS A 152 7.97 -16.44 16.63
C LYS A 152 8.15 -14.92 16.57
N ALA A 153 9.33 -14.47 16.11
CA ALA A 153 9.63 -13.05 15.91
C ALA A 153 8.64 -12.34 14.97
N PHE A 154 8.04 -13.02 13.99
CA PHE A 154 7.06 -12.39 13.09
C PHE A 154 5.77 -11.97 13.79
N PHE A 155 5.45 -12.54 14.95
CA PHE A 155 4.28 -12.16 15.75
C PHE A 155 4.56 -11.05 16.75
N LYS A 156 5.81 -10.56 16.86
CA LYS A 156 6.10 -9.40 17.72
C LYS A 156 5.44 -8.14 17.14
N ARG A 157 5.01 -7.21 17.98
CA ARG A 157 4.50 -5.92 17.52
C ARG A 157 5.60 -5.13 16.80
N GLU A 158 5.26 -4.46 15.70
CA GLU A 158 6.17 -3.53 15.02
C GLU A 158 5.93 -2.12 15.54
N GLU A 159 6.99 -1.33 15.69
CA GLU A 159 6.87 0.08 16.02
C GLU A 159 6.34 0.87 14.81
N LEU A 160 5.45 1.82 15.06
CA LEU A 160 5.03 2.76 14.03
C LEU A 160 6.16 3.77 13.73
N PRO A 161 6.28 4.25 12.49
CA PRO A 161 7.16 5.38 12.19
C PRO A 161 6.82 6.60 13.04
N LYS A 162 7.81 7.44 13.33
CA LYS A 162 7.61 8.69 14.09
C LYS A 162 6.62 9.64 13.42
N GLN A 163 6.59 9.65 12.09
CA GLN A 163 5.67 10.45 11.30
C GLN A 163 4.74 9.52 10.54
N ILE A 164 3.45 9.58 10.89
CA ILE A 164 2.36 8.83 10.25
C ILE A 164 1.39 9.73 9.50
N GLU A 165 1.34 11.03 9.85
CA GLU A 165 0.59 12.04 9.11
C GLU A 165 1.46 12.50 7.93
N LEU A 166 0.93 12.37 6.71
CA LEU A 166 1.66 12.48 5.45
C LEU A 166 1.04 13.51 4.48
N THR A 167 0.15 14.39 4.94
CA THR A 167 -0.54 15.37 4.07
C THR A 167 0.44 16.30 3.39
N ASP A 168 1.33 16.93 4.17
CA ASP A 168 2.34 17.85 3.63
C ASP A 168 3.33 17.13 2.72
N TRP A 169 3.75 15.93 3.13
CA TRP A 169 4.62 15.08 2.33
C TRP A 169 3.95 14.73 0.98
N TYR A 170 2.67 14.37 0.99
CA TYR A 170 1.89 14.04 -0.19
C TYR A 170 1.78 15.25 -1.14
N LEU A 171 1.42 16.42 -0.60
CA LEU A 171 1.32 17.66 -1.38
C LEU A 171 2.67 18.06 -1.98
N HIS A 172 3.77 17.87 -1.24
CA HIS A 172 5.11 18.10 -1.74
C HIS A 172 5.46 17.12 -2.88
N LYS A 173 5.22 15.82 -2.69
CA LYS A 173 5.46 14.79 -3.71
C LYS A 173 4.63 15.00 -4.98
N LYS A 174 3.37 15.39 -4.83
CA LYS A 174 2.51 15.75 -5.95
C LYS A 174 3.11 16.91 -6.76
N ARG A 175 3.60 17.96 -6.10
CA ARG A 175 4.27 19.08 -6.78
C ARG A 175 5.55 18.64 -7.51
N GLN A 176 6.39 17.82 -6.87
CA GLN A 176 7.59 17.26 -7.51
C GLN A 176 7.24 16.48 -8.78
N LEU A 177 6.20 15.64 -8.72
CA LEU A 177 5.76 14.84 -9.86
C LEU A 177 5.22 15.71 -11.00
N HIS A 178 4.43 16.73 -10.70
CA HIS A 178 3.94 17.67 -11.71
C HIS A 178 5.07 18.47 -12.37
N ALA A 179 6.08 18.89 -11.60
CA ALA A 179 7.25 19.57 -12.15
C ALA A 179 8.05 18.65 -13.08
N LEU A 180 8.25 17.39 -12.68
CA LEU A 180 8.93 16.37 -13.51
C LEU A 180 8.21 16.20 -14.86
N PHE A 181 6.88 16.02 -14.83
CA PHE A 181 6.10 15.87 -16.07
C PHE A 181 6.11 17.13 -16.94
N ALA A 182 6.11 18.32 -16.34
CA ALA A 182 6.22 19.57 -17.09
C ALA A 182 7.57 19.69 -17.82
N VAL A 183 8.67 19.31 -17.15
CA VAL A 183 10.01 19.27 -17.75
C VAL A 183 10.09 18.21 -18.86
N GLU A 184 9.56 17.01 -18.62
CA GLU A 184 9.52 15.94 -19.62
C GLU A 184 8.75 16.37 -20.88
N HIS A 185 7.59 17.00 -20.70
CA HIS A 185 6.79 17.52 -21.81
C HIS A 185 7.52 18.66 -22.55
N TRP A 186 8.27 19.50 -21.85
CA TRP A 186 9.09 20.54 -22.48
C TRP A 186 10.24 19.96 -23.30
N LEU A 187 10.94 18.93 -22.78
CA LEU A 187 12.04 18.27 -23.48
C LEU A 187 11.60 17.44 -24.69
N LYS A 188 10.36 16.95 -24.71
CA LYS A 188 9.77 16.20 -25.83
C LYS A 188 9.21 17.11 -26.93
N LYS A 189 9.28 18.43 -26.74
CA LYS A 189 8.81 19.45 -27.68
C LYS A 189 9.98 20.08 -28.41
#